data_AF-A0A6J2XCH2-F1
#
_entry.id   AF-A0A6J2XCH2-F1
#
_cell.length_a   1.000
_cell.length_b   1.000
_cell.length_c   1.000
_cell.angle_alpha   90.00
_cell.angle_beta   90.00
_cell.angle_gamma   90.00
#
_symmetry.space_group_name_H-M   'P 1'
#
loop_
_entity.id
_entity.type
_entity.pdbx_description
1 polymer ?
#
loop_
_entity_poly.entity_id
_entity_poly.type
_entity_poly.pdbx_seq_one_letter_code
_entity_poly.pdbx_strand_id
1 'polypeptide(L)'
;MVDGKVCSALCKTSSMTCPICNATISKMNDIASARSRHIDNESLQFGLSVLQAYIRCFKCLLHIAYRLELKVWKVTKENKEPFERKKRTVQAEFKNKMGLSVDIPKSGFGTTNDGYMARRFFANPTLFSEITG
;
A
#
# COMPACT_ATOMS: atom_id res chain seq x y z
N MET A 1 -17.24 -0.42 -10.82
CA MET A 1 -16.34 -0.45 -9.65
C MET A 1 -15.61 0.88 -9.57
N VAL A 2 -15.61 1.52 -8.40
CA VAL A 2 -15.05 2.86 -8.21
C VAL A 2 -13.58 2.77 -7.76
N ASP A 3 -12.73 3.66 -8.25
CA ASP A 3 -11.35 3.79 -7.76
C ASP A 3 -11.34 4.28 -6.30
N GLY A 4 -10.35 3.87 -5.51
CA GLY A 4 -10.31 4.23 -4.09
C GLY A 4 -10.26 5.74 -3.82
N LYS A 5 -9.64 6.54 -4.71
CA LYS A 5 -9.64 8.01 -4.57
C LYS A 5 -11.00 8.60 -4.93
N VAL A 6 -11.64 8.09 -5.97
CA VAL A 6 -12.99 8.52 -6.36
C VAL A 6 -13.98 8.16 -5.25
N CYS A 7 -13.87 6.97 -4.65
CA CYS A 7 -14.67 6.57 -3.50
C CYS A 7 -14.47 7.52 -2.32
N SER A 8 -13.22 7.91 -2.02
CA SER A 8 -12.94 8.89 -0.96
C SER A 8 -13.58 10.25 -1.27
N ALA A 9 -13.52 10.71 -2.53
CA ALA A 9 -14.15 11.97 -2.95
C ALA A 9 -15.68 11.92 -2.83
N LEU A 10 -16.31 10.82 -3.24
CA LEU A 10 -17.75 10.61 -3.13
C LEU A 10 -18.22 10.54 -1.67
N CYS A 11 -17.45 9.89 -0.81
CA CYS A 11 -17.73 9.80 0.64
C CYS A 11 -17.29 11.06 1.40
N LYS A 12 -16.76 12.09 0.71
CA LYS A 12 -16.24 13.33 1.32
C LYS A 12 -15.17 13.07 2.40
N THR A 13 -14.38 12.01 2.24
CA THR A 13 -13.29 11.66 3.15
C THR A 13 -11.92 11.96 2.55
N SER A 14 -10.91 12.11 3.42
CA SER A 14 -9.51 12.15 2.97
C SER A 14 -9.09 10.78 2.42
N SER A 15 -8.16 10.77 1.46
CA SER A 15 -7.55 9.55 0.92
C SER A 15 -6.80 8.68 1.94
N MET A 16 -6.49 9.26 3.12
CA MET A 16 -5.87 8.59 4.27
C MET A 16 -6.87 8.16 5.35
N THR A 17 -8.16 8.40 5.14
CA THR A 17 -9.26 8.04 6.04
C THR A 17 -10.07 6.93 5.40
N CYS A 18 -10.48 5.94 6.17
CA CYS A 18 -11.36 4.90 5.67
C CYS A 18 -12.72 5.51 5.28
N PRO A 19 -13.19 5.36 4.03
CA PRO A 19 -14.49 5.91 3.60
C PRO A 19 -15.68 5.22 4.27
N ILE A 20 -15.49 4.01 4.82
CA ILE A 20 -16.56 3.21 5.41
C ILE A 20 -16.81 3.55 6.87
N CYS A 21 -15.73 3.67 7.66
CA CYS A 21 -15.82 3.84 9.11
C CYS A 21 -15.20 5.15 9.61
N ASN A 22 -14.79 6.05 8.70
CA ASN A 22 -14.17 7.34 8.99
C ASN A 22 -12.93 7.29 9.91
N ALA A 23 -12.32 6.11 10.05
CA ALA A 23 -11.13 5.93 10.85
C ALA A 23 -9.91 6.55 10.16
N THR A 24 -9.17 7.36 10.92
CA THR A 24 -7.84 7.84 10.55
C THR A 24 -6.81 6.72 10.75
N ILE A 25 -5.64 6.86 10.12
CA ILE A 25 -4.53 5.90 10.25
C ILE A 25 -4.17 5.62 11.71
N SER A 26 -4.16 6.66 12.56
CA SER A 26 -3.86 6.52 13.99
C SER A 26 -4.86 5.64 14.76
N LYS A 27 -6.13 5.60 14.32
CA LYS A 27 -7.17 4.78 14.93
C LYS A 27 -7.24 3.39 14.30
N MET A 28 -6.71 3.20 13.09
CA MET A 28 -6.90 1.97 12.31
C MET A 28 -6.43 0.70 13.04
N ASN A 29 -5.37 0.80 13.85
CA ASN A 29 -4.77 -0.34 14.56
C ASN A 29 -5.48 -0.72 15.87
N ASP A 30 -6.49 0.03 16.31
CA ASP A 30 -7.28 -0.30 17.50
C ASP A 30 -8.44 -1.24 17.12
N ILE A 31 -8.25 -2.53 17.41
CA ILE A 31 -9.20 -3.61 17.10
C ILE A 31 -10.49 -3.48 17.92
N ALA A 32 -10.39 -3.06 19.18
CA ALA A 32 -11.55 -2.95 20.06
C ALA A 32 -12.51 -1.89 19.52
N SER A 33 -12.00 -0.71 19.17
CA SER A 33 -12.85 0.32 18.56
C SER A 33 -13.25 0.00 17.12
N ALA A 34 -12.49 -0.81 16.37
CA ALA A 34 -12.88 -1.22 15.02
C ALA A 34 -14.21 -1.99 14.99
N ARG A 35 -14.50 -2.80 16.03
CA ARG A 35 -15.75 -3.59 16.12
C ARG A 35 -17.00 -2.75 16.39
N SER A 36 -16.84 -1.59 17.02
CA SER A 36 -17.95 -0.72 17.45
C SER A 36 -18.06 0.56 16.64
N ARG A 37 -17.23 0.75 15.60
CA ARG A 37 -17.28 1.94 14.75
C ARG A 37 -18.58 2.00 13.97
N HIS A 38 -19.12 3.19 13.88
CA HIS A 38 -20.21 3.49 12.96
C HIS A 38 -19.75 3.21 11.52
N ILE A 39 -20.58 2.47 10.79
CA ILE A 39 -20.41 2.19 9.36
C ILE A 39 -21.36 3.08 8.59
N ASP A 40 -20.82 3.85 7.65
CA ASP A 40 -21.64 4.62 6.73
C ASP A 40 -22.24 3.68 5.66
N ASN A 41 -23.56 3.48 5.71
CA ASN A 41 -24.25 2.60 4.78
C ASN A 41 -24.22 3.11 3.33
N GLU A 42 -24.13 4.44 3.12
CA GLU A 42 -24.01 4.99 1.77
C GLU A 42 -22.68 4.60 1.13
N SER A 43 -21.59 4.56 1.90
CA SER A 43 -20.29 4.11 1.40
C SER A 43 -20.29 2.65 0.93
N LEU A 44 -21.16 1.80 1.46
CA LEU A 44 -21.20 0.36 1.14
C LEU A 44 -21.65 0.12 -0.30
N GLN A 45 -22.43 1.02 -0.89
CA GLN A 45 -22.92 0.91 -2.27
C GLN A 45 -21.79 0.84 -3.31
N PHE A 46 -20.61 1.38 -2.98
CA PHE A 46 -19.46 1.41 -3.88
C PHE A 46 -18.74 0.04 -3.96
N GLY A 47 -19.05 -0.88 -3.04
CA GLY A 47 -18.50 -2.22 -2.98
C GLY A 47 -16.99 -2.28 -2.75
N LEU A 48 -16.43 -3.49 -2.77
CA LEU A 48 -15.00 -3.70 -2.63
C LEU A 48 -14.29 -3.59 -3.98
N SER A 49 -13.39 -2.61 -4.11
CA SER A 49 -12.52 -2.50 -5.27
C SER A 49 -11.35 -3.49 -5.17
N VAL A 50 -11.56 -4.74 -5.60
CA VAL A 50 -10.57 -5.84 -5.49
C VAL A 50 -9.23 -5.46 -6.12
N LEU A 51 -9.23 -4.86 -7.32
CA LEU A 51 -8.01 -4.39 -7.98
C LEU A 51 -7.22 -3.41 -7.10
N GLN A 52 -7.91 -2.45 -6.48
CA GLN A 52 -7.29 -1.46 -5.60
C GLN A 52 -6.79 -2.10 -4.31
N ALA A 53 -7.52 -3.07 -3.76
CA ALA A 53 -7.07 -3.83 -2.60
C ALA A 53 -5.73 -4.54 -2.89
N TYR A 54 -5.63 -5.25 -4.02
CA TYR A 54 -4.39 -5.92 -4.44
C TYR A 54 -3.23 -4.95 -4.60
N ILE A 55 -3.43 -3.84 -5.33
CA ILE A 55 -2.37 -2.84 -5.54
C ILE A 55 -1.94 -2.20 -4.22
N ARG A 56 -2.87 -1.90 -3.32
CA ARG A 56 -2.58 -1.28 -2.01
C ARG A 56 -1.87 -2.25 -1.07
N CYS A 57 -2.29 -3.52 -1.03
CA CYS A 57 -1.61 -4.55 -0.25
C CYS A 57 -0.17 -4.74 -0.73
N PHE A 58 0.03 -4.85 -2.05
CA PHE A 58 1.37 -4.91 -2.65
C PHE A 58 2.24 -3.72 -2.23
N LYS A 59 1.74 -2.49 -2.41
CA LYS A 59 2.46 -1.28 -2.01
C LYS A 59 2.76 -1.25 -0.51
N CYS A 60 1.83 -1.68 0.33
CA CYS A 60 2.00 -1.73 1.78
C CYS A 60 3.15 -2.64 2.17
N LEU A 61 3.15 -3.89 1.68
CA LEU A 61 4.19 -4.87 1.95
C LEU A 61 5.57 -4.40 1.48
N LEU A 62 5.63 -3.80 0.29
CA LEU A 62 6.86 -3.25 -0.25
C LEU A 62 7.39 -2.10 0.62
N HIS A 63 6.50 -1.22 1.11
CA HIS A 63 6.85 -0.15 2.01
C HIS A 63 7.26 -0.64 3.41
N ILE A 64 6.69 -1.74 3.90
CA ILE A 64 7.14 -2.40 5.13
C ILE A 64 8.56 -2.92 4.96
N ALA A 65 8.85 -3.63 3.85
CA ALA A 65 10.17 -4.15 3.54
C ALA A 65 11.27 -3.06 3.56
N TYR A 66 10.97 -1.89 3.00
CA TYR A 66 11.89 -0.74 3.01
C TYR A 66 12.16 -0.18 4.42
N ARG A 67 11.25 -0.42 5.36
CA ARG A 67 11.28 0.12 6.72
C ARG A 67 11.63 -0.93 7.77
N LEU A 68 11.91 -2.19 7.41
CA LEU A 68 12.15 -3.27 8.38
C LEU A 68 13.26 -2.94 9.39
N GLU A 69 14.33 -2.28 8.93
CA GLU A 69 15.43 -1.85 9.79
C GLU A 69 15.04 -0.66 10.68
N LEU A 70 14.21 0.26 10.17
CA LEU A 70 13.85 1.50 10.85
C LEU A 70 12.70 1.33 11.83
N LYS A 71 11.76 0.41 11.54
CA LYS A 71 10.54 0.13 12.32
C LYS A 71 9.69 1.37 12.64
N VAL A 72 9.77 2.40 11.80
CA VAL A 72 8.96 3.62 11.90
C VAL A 72 7.98 3.72 10.74
N TRP A 73 6.78 4.24 11.02
CA TRP A 73 5.78 4.52 9.98
C TRP A 73 6.24 5.66 9.06
N LYS A 74 6.62 6.80 9.65
CA LYS A 74 7.00 8.02 8.94
C LYS A 74 8.52 8.09 8.81
N VAL A 75 9.00 8.17 7.57
CA VAL A 75 10.41 8.41 7.27
C VAL A 75 10.67 9.91 7.40
N THR A 76 11.54 10.29 8.33
CA THR A 76 12.01 11.66 8.54
C THR A 76 13.35 11.89 7.83
N LYS A 77 13.93 13.09 7.93
CA LYS A 77 15.19 13.41 7.23
C LYS A 77 16.34 12.53 7.73
N GLU A 78 16.36 12.24 9.03
CA GLU A 78 17.38 11.48 9.73
C GLU A 78 17.41 10.02 9.26
N ASN A 79 16.23 9.46 8.96
CA ASN A 79 16.07 8.08 8.53
C ASN A 79 15.92 7.92 7.00
N LYS A 80 16.12 8.99 6.23
CA LYS A 80 15.90 8.98 4.78
C LYS A 80 16.95 8.16 4.04
N GLU A 81 18.22 8.31 4.40
CA GLU A 81 19.31 7.58 3.76
C GLU A 81 19.21 6.05 3.95
N PRO A 82 19.05 5.51 5.18
CA PRO A 82 18.88 4.06 5.35
C PRO A 82 17.64 3.53 4.63
N PHE A 83 16.54 4.30 4.60
CA PHE A 83 15.35 3.95 3.83
C PHE A 83 15.63 3.82 2.33
N GLU A 84 16.29 4.82 1.72
CA GLU A 84 16.60 4.80 0.28
C GLU A 84 17.60 3.69 -0.07
N ARG A 85 18.57 3.39 0.81
CA ARG A 85 19.49 2.27 0.63
C ARG A 85 18.76 0.93 0.61
N LYS A 86 17.87 0.69 1.57
CA LYS A 86 17.06 -0.55 1.61
C LYS A 86 16.13 -0.64 0.42
N LYS A 87 15.47 0.47 0.05
CA LYS A 87 14.61 0.57 -1.14
C LYS A 87 15.36 0.17 -2.42
N ARG A 88 16.56 0.71 -2.67
CA ARG A 88 17.37 0.35 -3.85
C ARG A 88 17.75 -1.13 -3.87
N THR A 89 18.14 -1.66 -2.72
CA THR A 89 18.51 -3.09 -2.58
C THR A 89 17.33 -3.98 -2.96
N VAL A 90 16.17 -3.75 -2.36
CA VAL A 90 14.94 -4.49 -2.64
C VAL A 90 14.56 -4.34 -4.13
N GLN A 91 14.57 -3.12 -4.69
CA GLN A 91 14.27 -2.90 -6.10
C GLN A 91 15.22 -3.66 -7.05
N ALA A 92 16.51 -3.71 -6.73
CA ALA A 92 17.49 -4.46 -7.51
C ALA A 92 17.22 -5.97 -7.45
N GLU A 93 16.90 -6.51 -6.28
CA GLU A 93 16.55 -7.93 -6.14
C GLU A 93 15.27 -8.29 -6.89
N PHE A 94 14.24 -7.46 -6.85
CA PHE A 94 13.03 -7.63 -7.67
C PHE A 94 13.37 -7.66 -9.16
N LYS A 95 14.28 -6.80 -9.62
CA LYS A 95 14.71 -6.77 -11.01
C LYS A 95 15.50 -8.03 -11.37
N ASN A 96 16.41 -8.46 -10.52
CA ASN A 96 17.31 -9.59 -10.77
C ASN A 96 16.59 -10.95 -10.68
N LYS A 97 15.78 -11.16 -9.64
CA LYS A 97 15.12 -12.46 -9.38
C LYS A 97 13.80 -12.61 -10.15
N MET A 98 13.09 -11.52 -10.44
CA MET A 98 11.75 -11.58 -11.07
C MET A 98 11.63 -10.80 -12.38
N GLY A 99 12.66 -10.06 -12.80
CA GLY A 99 12.61 -9.20 -13.98
C GLY A 99 11.78 -7.93 -13.80
N LEU A 100 11.27 -7.67 -12.58
CA LEU A 100 10.27 -6.64 -12.31
C LEU A 100 10.89 -5.33 -11.82
N SER A 101 10.49 -4.22 -12.43
CA SER A 101 10.91 -2.88 -12.03
C SER A 101 9.86 -2.24 -11.10
N VAL A 102 9.98 -2.42 -9.79
CA VAL A 102 8.99 -1.99 -8.79
C VAL A 102 9.23 -0.57 -8.26
N ASP A 103 8.16 0.13 -7.88
CA ASP A 103 8.17 1.46 -7.24
C ASP A 103 8.99 2.54 -7.96
N ILE A 104 8.98 2.50 -9.30
CA ILE A 104 9.61 3.51 -10.15
C ILE A 104 8.55 4.55 -10.57
N PRO A 105 8.79 5.86 -10.37
CA PRO A 105 7.91 6.90 -10.88
C PRO A 105 7.79 6.83 -12.41
N LYS A 106 6.57 6.90 -12.94
CA LYS A 106 6.32 7.02 -14.38
C LYS A 106 6.14 8.50 -14.73
N SER A 107 6.66 8.94 -15.88
CA SER A 107 6.44 10.31 -16.36
C SER A 107 4.94 10.55 -16.56
N GLY A 108 4.44 11.71 -16.13
CA GLY A 108 3.03 12.08 -16.23
C GLY A 108 2.14 11.54 -15.10
N PHE A 109 2.23 10.26 -14.70
CA PHE A 109 1.39 9.75 -13.60
C PHE A 109 1.85 8.44 -12.94
N GLY A 110 1.78 8.41 -11.61
CA GLY A 110 1.83 7.18 -10.81
C GLY A 110 3.21 6.52 -10.71
N THR A 111 3.17 5.22 -10.46
CA THR A 111 4.35 4.37 -10.27
C THR A 111 4.21 3.11 -11.13
N THR A 112 5.29 2.36 -11.31
CA THR A 112 5.21 1.02 -11.90
C THR A 112 4.34 0.04 -11.11
N ASN A 113 3.98 0.33 -9.86
CA ASN A 113 3.10 -0.49 -9.03
C ASN A 113 1.63 -0.44 -9.49
N ASP A 114 1.35 -1.15 -10.57
CA ASP A 114 0.03 -1.33 -11.17
C ASP A 114 -0.55 -2.74 -10.91
N GLY A 115 -1.74 -3.01 -11.44
CA GLY A 115 -2.43 -4.28 -11.24
C GLY A 115 -1.69 -5.49 -11.80
N TYR A 116 -0.92 -5.32 -12.88
CA TYR A 116 -0.11 -6.40 -13.44
C TYR A 116 1.02 -6.76 -12.48
N MET A 117 1.71 -5.75 -11.95
CA MET A 117 2.79 -5.94 -10.97
C MET A 117 2.27 -6.60 -9.69
N ALA A 118 1.12 -6.15 -9.17
CA ALA A 118 0.50 -6.78 -8.01
C ALA A 118 0.15 -8.26 -8.28
N ARG A 119 -0.38 -8.61 -9.46
CA ARG A 119 -0.68 -10.01 -9.80
C ARG A 119 0.59 -10.87 -9.89
N ARG A 120 1.63 -10.37 -10.56
CA ARG A 120 2.93 -11.06 -10.66
C ARG A 120 3.55 -11.28 -9.28
N PHE A 121 3.44 -10.29 -8.41
CA PHE A 121 3.89 -10.35 -7.03
C PHE A 121 3.19 -11.45 -6.23
N PHE A 122 1.85 -11.50 -6.25
CA PHE A 122 1.10 -12.50 -5.50
C PHE A 122 1.09 -13.89 -6.13
N ALA A 123 1.57 -14.04 -7.37
CA ALA A 123 1.69 -15.34 -8.03
C ALA A 123 2.85 -16.19 -7.48
N ASN A 124 3.88 -15.57 -6.89
CA ASN A 124 4.99 -16.28 -6.24
C ASN A 124 5.30 -15.66 -4.86
N PRO A 125 4.47 -15.95 -3.84
CA PRO A 125 4.64 -15.38 -2.51
C PRO A 125 5.95 -15.79 -1.84
N THR A 126 6.50 -16.96 -2.18
CA THR A 126 7.76 -17.48 -1.59
C THR A 126 8.94 -16.63 -2.02
N LEU A 127 9.09 -16.41 -3.34
CA LEU A 127 10.17 -15.57 -3.87
C LEU A 127 10.01 -14.11 -3.42
N PHE A 128 8.77 -13.65 -3.29
CA PHE A 128 8.48 -12.34 -2.73
C PHE A 128 8.96 -12.20 -1.28
N SER A 129 8.60 -13.14 -0.40
CA SER A 129 9.05 -13.11 1.00
C SER A 129 10.58 -13.17 1.10
N GLU A 130 11.23 -13.94 0.23
CA GLU A 130 12.69 -14.01 0.21
C GLU A 130 13.35 -12.66 -0.12
N ILE A 131 12.78 -11.88 -1.05
CA ILE A 131 13.30 -10.55 -1.42
C ILE A 131 13.01 -9.52 -0.33
N THR A 132 11.89 -9.65 0.37
CA THR A 132 11.44 -8.63 1.32
C THR A 132 11.86 -8.86 2.76
N GLY A 133 12.29 -10.08 3.11
CA GLY A 133 12.65 -10.48 4.47
C GLY A 133 11.43 -10.69 5.35
#